data_AF-A0A432XB11-F1
#
_entry.id   AF-A0A432XB11-F1
#
_cell.length_a   1.000
_cell.length_b   1.000
_cell.length_c   1.000
_cell.angle_alpha   90.00
_cell.angle_beta   90.00
_cell.angle_gamma   90.00
#
_symmetry.space_group_name_H-M   'P 1'
#
loop_
_entity.id
_entity.type
_entity.pdbx_description
1 polymer ?
#
loop_
_entity_poly.entity_id
_entity_poly.type
_entity_poly.pdbx_seq_one_letter_code
_entity_poly.pdbx_strand_id
1 'polypeptide(L)'
;MNILKSILLLCIVSCSSGASVPPKQYNDVVNALVDASATYDSMANKSFADSSASAFSRKLIAVINALNNNWSMESAEYYSNFLIQLWNMDESFTEKIDPFVLNHPKVRLEVARLIGQANKICASNFDATVIGDYVRSNLHNSNPSIQLSAIRALGSVGNGQDVETLLGIVLEERNGFAEHAASSLDLLHDKGAYSALKSAVKQVKRDDLKKYITEINEYYDGSIRLPEGGCISNKDSKDSF
;
A
#
# COMPACT_ATOMS: atom_id res chain seq x y z
N MET A 1 9.82 8.65 10.99
CA MET A 1 9.06 7.38 10.92
C MET A 1 10.06 6.33 10.47
N ASN A 2 10.51 5.45 11.39
CA ASN A 2 11.67 4.58 11.17
C ASN A 2 11.49 3.68 9.94
N ILE A 3 12.44 3.75 9.01
CA ILE A 3 12.61 2.89 7.82
C ILE A 3 12.52 1.39 8.21
N LEU A 4 12.93 1.05 9.44
CA LEU A 4 12.81 -0.30 10.03
C LEU A 4 11.37 -0.87 10.11
N LYS A 5 10.31 -0.05 10.16
CA LYS A 5 8.94 -0.59 10.28
C LYS A 5 8.38 -1.12 8.96
N SER A 6 8.83 -0.60 7.81
CA SER A 6 8.35 -1.05 6.51
C SER A 6 8.95 -2.40 6.10
N ILE A 7 10.17 -2.69 6.55
CA ILE A 7 10.92 -3.89 6.17
C ILE A 7 10.60 -5.08 7.09
N LEU A 8 10.24 -4.85 8.36
CA LEU A 8 9.88 -5.92 9.30
C LEU A 8 8.60 -6.70 8.93
N LEU A 9 7.80 -6.22 7.98
CA LEU A 9 6.57 -6.90 7.55
C LEU A 9 6.79 -8.02 6.50
N LEU A 10 8.02 -8.17 5.98
CA LEU A 10 8.31 -9.06 4.83
C LEU A 10 8.97 -10.39 5.21
N CYS A 11 9.15 -10.69 6.50
CA CYS A 11 9.75 -11.96 6.93
C CYS A 11 8.73 -13.11 6.93
N ILE A 12 8.76 -13.88 5.84
CA ILE A 12 8.53 -15.33 5.71
C ILE A 12 7.17 -15.86 6.21
N VAL A 13 6.22 -16.08 5.29
CA VAL A 13 5.09 -16.99 5.50
C VAL A 13 4.76 -17.72 4.19
N SER A 14 4.73 -19.05 4.23
CA SER A 14 3.99 -19.85 3.25
C SER A 14 2.50 -19.72 3.55
N CYS A 15 1.70 -19.25 2.59
CA CYS A 15 0.24 -19.22 2.72
C CYS A 15 -0.28 -20.60 3.13
N SER A 16 -0.71 -20.73 4.38
CA SER A 16 -1.47 -21.90 4.80
C SER A 16 -2.89 -21.73 4.30
N SER A 17 -3.29 -22.55 3.33
CA SER A 17 -4.69 -22.70 2.94
C SER A 17 -5.44 -23.34 4.11
N GLY A 18 -6.14 -22.55 4.92
CA GLY A 18 -6.94 -23.13 6.01
C GLY A 18 -7.55 -22.19 7.05
N ALA A 19 -7.07 -20.95 7.22
CA ALA A 19 -7.67 -20.05 8.21
C ALA A 19 -8.69 -19.09 7.57
N SER A 20 -9.92 -19.11 8.09
CA SER A 20 -10.88 -18.04 7.85
C SER A 20 -10.41 -16.76 8.54
N VAL A 21 -10.61 -15.59 7.92
CA VAL A 21 -10.51 -14.31 8.64
C VAL A 21 -11.44 -14.36 9.86
N PRO A 22 -10.97 -13.97 11.06
CA PRO A 22 -11.87 -13.74 12.18
C PRO A 22 -13.00 -12.81 11.73
N PRO A 23 -14.29 -13.20 11.83
CA PRO A 23 -15.42 -12.47 11.26
C PRO A 23 -15.43 -10.96 11.54
N LYS A 24 -14.79 -10.55 12.64
CA LYS A 24 -14.59 -9.17 13.04
C LYS A 24 -13.87 -8.30 11.99
N GLN A 25 -12.71 -8.69 11.43
CA GLN A 25 -11.96 -7.80 10.52
C GLN A 25 -12.71 -7.56 9.20
N TYR A 26 -13.31 -8.61 8.64
CA TYR A 26 -14.21 -8.49 7.49
C TYR A 26 -15.37 -7.53 7.79
N ASN A 27 -16.06 -7.74 8.92
CA ASN A 27 -17.18 -6.90 9.32
C ASN A 27 -16.76 -5.44 9.55
N ASP A 28 -15.56 -5.19 10.10
CA ASP A 28 -15.08 -3.83 10.33
C ASP A 28 -14.94 -3.05 9.01
N VAL A 29 -14.38 -3.67 7.95
CA VAL A 29 -14.27 -3.02 6.63
C VAL A 29 -15.64 -2.81 6.00
N VAL A 30 -16.49 -3.85 5.98
CA VAL A 30 -17.83 -3.76 5.38
C VAL A 30 -18.68 -2.71 6.09
N ASN A 31 -18.67 -2.68 7.42
CA ASN A 31 -19.41 -1.69 8.21
C ASN A 31 -18.91 -0.28 7.93
N ALA A 32 -17.59 -0.07 7.80
CA ALA A 32 -17.04 1.24 7.44
C ALA A 32 -17.47 1.69 6.04
N LEU A 33 -17.53 0.77 5.07
CA LEU A 33 -17.99 1.04 3.70
C LEU A 33 -19.49 1.36 3.65
N VAL A 34 -20.32 0.63 4.40
CA VAL A 34 -21.76 0.89 4.52
C VAL A 34 -22.00 2.25 5.16
N ASP A 35 -21.29 2.59 6.23
CA ASP A 35 -21.39 3.89 6.91
C ASP A 35 -20.93 5.06 6.02
N ALA A 36 -19.88 4.85 5.22
CA ALA A 36 -19.47 5.80 4.20
C ALA A 36 -20.54 5.99 3.10
N SER A 37 -21.20 4.91 2.68
CA SER A 37 -22.29 4.94 1.68
C SER A 37 -23.51 5.68 2.20
N ALA A 38 -23.98 5.35 3.39
CA ALA A 38 -25.09 6.05 4.03
C ALA A 38 -24.79 7.55 4.21
N THR A 39 -23.55 7.89 4.56
CA THR A 39 -23.10 9.29 4.63
C THR A 39 -23.14 9.95 3.26
N TYR A 40 -22.64 9.30 2.21
CA TYR A 40 -22.67 9.81 0.84
C TYR A 40 -24.11 10.05 0.34
N ASP A 41 -25.01 9.10 0.56
CA ASP A 41 -26.41 9.18 0.12
C ASP A 41 -27.18 10.31 0.81
N SER A 42 -26.81 10.64 2.04
CA SER A 42 -27.40 11.76 2.78
C SER A 42 -26.95 13.15 2.29
N MET A 43 -25.94 13.25 1.42
CA MET A 43 -25.39 14.54 0.97
C MET A 43 -26.26 15.19 -0.12
N ALA A 44 -26.84 16.35 0.20
CA ALA A 44 -27.82 17.04 -0.65
C ALA A 44 -27.38 17.34 -2.10
N ASN A 45 -26.08 17.55 -2.36
CA ASN A 45 -25.58 17.89 -3.70
C ASN A 45 -24.60 16.88 -4.28
N LYS A 46 -24.31 15.76 -3.58
CA LYS A 46 -23.23 14.81 -3.92
C LYS A 46 -21.93 15.51 -4.40
N SER A 47 -21.70 16.73 -3.90
CA SER A 47 -20.69 17.69 -4.34
C SER A 47 -19.68 17.84 -3.21
N PHE A 48 -18.41 17.64 -3.56
CA PHE A 48 -17.33 17.51 -2.60
C PHE A 48 -16.71 18.88 -2.30
N ALA A 49 -16.83 19.32 -1.05
CA ALA A 49 -15.73 20.07 -0.48
C ALA A 49 -14.63 19.05 -0.17
N ASP A 50 -13.55 19.12 -0.95
CA ASP A 50 -12.37 18.23 -0.89
C ASP A 50 -11.56 18.37 0.43
N SER A 51 -12.19 18.92 1.47
CA SER A 51 -11.59 19.11 2.77
C SER A 51 -11.63 17.80 3.56
N SER A 52 -10.55 17.54 4.29
CA SER A 52 -10.48 16.51 5.33
C SER A 52 -11.53 16.70 6.44
N ALA A 53 -12.13 17.90 6.52
CA ALA A 53 -13.15 18.27 7.48
C ALA A 53 -14.58 17.87 7.06
N SER A 54 -14.81 17.37 5.85
CA SER A 54 -16.13 16.88 5.45
C SER A 54 -16.48 15.58 6.18
N ALA A 55 -17.77 15.37 6.45
CA ALA A 55 -18.25 14.14 7.09
C ALA A 55 -17.86 12.89 6.27
N PHE A 56 -18.03 12.96 4.96
CA PHE A 56 -17.68 11.88 4.05
C PHE A 56 -16.18 11.58 4.01
N SER A 57 -15.31 12.61 3.96
CA SER A 57 -13.86 12.43 4.03
C SER A 57 -13.42 11.66 5.29
N ARG A 58 -14.06 11.91 6.44
CA ARG A 58 -13.80 11.16 7.68
C ARG A 58 -14.21 9.70 7.58
N LYS A 59 -15.34 9.41 6.92
CA LYS A 59 -15.79 8.02 6.70
C LYS A 59 -14.85 7.27 5.77
N LEU A 60 -14.33 7.92 4.72
CA LEU A 60 -13.30 7.32 3.87
C LEU A 60 -12.01 7.01 4.65
N ILE A 61 -11.61 7.86 5.59
CA ILE A 61 -10.48 7.57 6.48
C ILE A 61 -10.77 6.35 7.37
N ALA A 62 -12.00 6.22 7.87
CA ALA A 62 -12.40 5.02 8.64
C ALA A 62 -12.31 3.74 7.81
N VAL A 63 -12.74 3.79 6.53
CA VAL A 63 -12.56 2.68 5.58
C VAL A 63 -11.08 2.32 5.41
N ILE A 64 -10.22 3.31 5.16
CA ILE A 64 -8.77 3.09 5.00
C ILE A 64 -8.16 2.50 6.27
N ASN A 65 -8.57 2.97 7.45
CA ASN A 65 -8.08 2.45 8.72
C ASN A 65 -8.53 1.00 8.94
N ALA A 66 -9.78 0.67 8.61
CA ALA A 66 -10.27 -0.70 8.69
C ALA A 66 -9.51 -1.64 7.74
N LEU A 67 -9.25 -1.18 6.50
CA LEU A 67 -8.42 -1.91 5.53
C LEU A 67 -6.99 -2.14 6.04
N ASN A 68 -6.41 -1.20 6.78
CA ASN A 68 -5.05 -1.31 7.32
C ASN A 68 -4.93 -2.04 8.66
N ASN A 69 -6.03 -2.45 9.27
CA ASN A 69 -6.01 -2.97 10.64
C ASN A 69 -5.40 -4.39 10.68
N ASN A 70 -4.27 -4.56 11.37
CA ASN A 70 -3.44 -5.78 11.51
C ASN A 70 -4.15 -7.11 11.18
N TRP A 71 -4.20 -7.44 9.88
CA TRP A 71 -4.72 -8.71 9.39
C TRP A 71 -3.76 -9.84 9.78
N SER A 72 -4.29 -10.92 10.33
CA SER A 72 -3.46 -12.07 10.73
C SER A 72 -2.86 -12.75 9.50
N MET A 73 -1.59 -13.13 9.59
CA MET A 73 -0.87 -13.92 8.57
C MET A 73 -1.55 -15.26 8.28
N GLU A 74 -2.22 -15.86 9.27
CA GLU A 74 -2.98 -17.10 9.08
C GLU A 74 -4.10 -16.94 8.04
N SER A 75 -4.63 -15.73 7.90
CA SER A 75 -5.79 -15.40 7.06
C SER A 75 -5.43 -14.71 5.74
N ALA A 76 -4.14 -14.67 5.37
CA ALA A 76 -3.66 -13.84 4.28
C ALA A 76 -4.27 -14.19 2.90
N GLU A 77 -4.52 -15.47 2.62
CA GLU A 77 -5.18 -15.91 1.39
C GLU A 77 -6.64 -15.41 1.32
N TYR A 78 -7.40 -15.56 2.41
CA TYR A 78 -8.77 -15.05 2.48
C TYR A 78 -8.81 -13.53 2.34
N TYR A 79 -7.90 -12.83 3.02
CA TYR A 79 -7.83 -11.38 2.91
C TYR A 79 -7.50 -10.93 1.48
N SER A 80 -6.58 -11.63 0.80
CA SER A 80 -6.27 -11.38 -0.60
C SER A 80 -7.50 -11.58 -1.49
N ASN A 81 -8.26 -12.66 -1.28
CA ASN A 81 -9.52 -12.91 -2.00
C ASN A 81 -10.55 -11.81 -1.73
N PHE A 82 -10.73 -11.39 -0.48
CA PHE A 82 -11.60 -10.27 -0.12
C PHE A 82 -11.22 -8.98 -0.86
N LEU A 83 -9.93 -8.63 -0.89
CA LEU A 83 -9.45 -7.45 -1.60
C LEU A 83 -9.70 -7.55 -3.11
N ILE A 84 -9.54 -8.73 -3.69
CA ILE A 84 -9.82 -8.99 -5.11
C ILE A 84 -11.32 -8.79 -5.40
N GLN A 85 -12.21 -9.36 -4.58
CA GLN A 85 -13.66 -9.17 -4.73
C GLN A 85 -14.05 -7.69 -4.58
N LEU A 86 -13.42 -6.98 -3.64
CA LEU A 86 -13.63 -5.54 -3.44
C LEU A 86 -13.12 -4.73 -4.64
N TRP A 87 -11.98 -5.11 -5.22
CA TRP A 87 -11.43 -4.49 -6.43
C TRP A 87 -12.33 -4.70 -7.65
N ASN A 88 -12.88 -5.91 -7.80
CA ASN A 88 -13.78 -6.28 -8.88
C ASN A 88 -15.20 -5.72 -8.70
N MET A 89 -15.51 -5.17 -7.51
CA MET A 89 -16.85 -4.72 -7.13
C MET A 89 -17.87 -5.83 -7.31
N ASP A 90 -17.56 -7.01 -6.76
CA ASP A 90 -18.45 -8.17 -6.79
C ASP A 90 -19.86 -7.81 -6.30
N GLU A 91 -20.88 -8.48 -6.85
CA GLU A 91 -22.30 -8.19 -6.61
C GLU A 91 -22.64 -8.06 -5.12
N SER A 92 -22.10 -8.96 -4.30
CA SER A 92 -22.28 -9.00 -2.84
C SER A 92 -21.87 -7.70 -2.10
N PHE A 93 -20.98 -6.90 -2.68
CA PHE A 93 -20.65 -5.56 -2.18
C PHE A 93 -21.59 -4.50 -2.75
N THR A 94 -21.85 -4.54 -4.05
CA THR A 94 -22.68 -3.53 -4.73
C THR A 94 -24.15 -3.54 -4.29
N GLU A 95 -24.65 -4.64 -3.72
CA GLU A 95 -25.97 -4.70 -3.09
C GLU A 95 -26.09 -3.85 -1.81
N LYS A 96 -24.96 -3.61 -1.13
CA LYS A 96 -24.94 -3.01 0.23
C LYS A 96 -24.19 -1.69 0.31
N ILE A 97 -23.32 -1.41 -0.65
CA ILE A 97 -22.37 -0.30 -0.63
C ILE A 97 -22.57 0.48 -1.93
N ASP A 98 -22.67 1.81 -1.80
CA ASP A 98 -22.83 2.67 -2.97
C ASP A 98 -21.59 2.52 -3.89
N PRO A 99 -21.78 2.27 -5.20
CA PRO A 99 -20.67 2.09 -6.15
C PRO A 99 -19.69 3.27 -6.20
N PHE A 100 -20.15 4.49 -5.92
CA PHE A 100 -19.29 5.66 -5.81
C PHE A 100 -18.26 5.51 -4.69
N VAL A 101 -18.66 4.97 -3.53
CA VAL A 101 -17.75 4.75 -2.39
C VAL A 101 -16.73 3.67 -2.73
N LEU A 102 -17.17 2.56 -3.33
CA LEU A 102 -16.28 1.49 -3.80
C LEU A 102 -15.26 2.00 -4.82
N ASN A 103 -15.70 2.85 -5.74
CA ASN A 103 -14.87 3.39 -6.81
C ASN A 103 -14.12 4.68 -6.41
N HIS A 104 -14.27 5.15 -5.17
CA HIS A 104 -13.60 6.37 -4.74
C HIS A 104 -12.07 6.17 -4.78
N PRO A 105 -11.28 7.11 -5.36
CA PRO A 105 -9.84 6.90 -5.57
C PRO A 105 -9.06 6.56 -4.31
N LYS A 106 -9.41 7.15 -3.17
CA LYS A 106 -8.77 6.80 -1.89
C LYS A 106 -8.99 5.33 -1.47
N VAL A 107 -10.18 4.77 -1.74
CA VAL A 107 -10.48 3.36 -1.43
C VAL A 107 -9.76 2.47 -2.43
N ARG A 108 -9.93 2.74 -3.73
CA ARG A 108 -9.32 1.98 -4.83
C ARG A 108 -7.80 1.91 -4.73
N LEU A 109 -7.13 3.04 -4.48
CA LEU A 109 -5.67 3.09 -4.35
C LEU A 109 -5.17 2.35 -3.10
N GLU A 110 -5.95 2.37 -2.01
CA GLU A 110 -5.58 1.61 -0.82
C GLU A 110 -5.74 0.10 -1.03
N VAL A 111 -6.84 -0.32 -1.66
CA VAL A 111 -7.06 -1.72 -2.06
C VAL A 111 -5.95 -2.17 -3.02
N ALA A 112 -5.62 -1.37 -4.03
CA ALA A 112 -4.50 -1.62 -4.95
C ALA A 112 -3.19 -1.86 -4.20
N ARG A 113 -2.83 -0.95 -3.29
CA ARG A 113 -1.63 -1.06 -2.47
C ARG A 113 -1.59 -2.37 -1.69
N LEU A 114 -2.70 -2.74 -1.06
CA LEU A 114 -2.83 -3.95 -0.26
C LEU A 114 -2.77 -5.22 -1.10
N ILE A 115 -3.39 -5.25 -2.29
CA ILE A 115 -3.25 -6.36 -3.25
C ILE A 115 -1.80 -6.49 -3.70
N GLY A 116 -1.12 -5.38 -4.00
CA GLY A 116 0.30 -5.41 -4.38
C GLY A 116 1.19 -6.00 -3.28
N GLN A 117 0.93 -5.64 -2.02
CA GLN A 117 1.63 -6.23 -0.87
C GLN A 117 1.32 -7.72 -0.73
N ALA A 118 0.04 -8.11 -0.88
CA ALA A 118 -0.37 -9.50 -0.85
C ALA A 118 0.29 -10.32 -1.96
N ASN A 119 0.36 -9.81 -3.20
CA ASN A 119 1.03 -10.49 -4.31
C ASN A 119 2.52 -10.76 -4.00
N LYS A 120 3.20 -9.83 -3.32
CA LYS A 120 4.61 -9.97 -2.93
C LYS A 120 4.86 -10.97 -1.81
N ILE A 121 3.92 -11.11 -0.86
CA ILE A 121 4.07 -11.98 0.31
C ILE A 121 3.48 -13.37 0.05
N CYS A 122 2.31 -13.41 -0.57
CA CYS A 122 1.42 -14.55 -0.62
C CYS A 122 1.29 -15.18 -2.01
N ALA A 123 1.94 -14.61 -3.03
CA ALA A 123 1.79 -15.03 -4.43
C ALA A 123 0.31 -15.15 -4.84
N SER A 124 -0.56 -14.26 -4.36
CA SER A 124 -1.90 -14.11 -4.92
C SER A 124 -1.72 -13.82 -6.42
N ASN A 125 -2.15 -14.75 -7.27
CA ASN A 125 -1.94 -14.70 -8.73
C ASN A 125 -2.89 -13.68 -9.40
N PHE A 126 -3.03 -12.50 -8.81
CA PHE A 126 -3.83 -11.44 -9.37
C PHE A 126 -3.02 -10.67 -10.42
N ASP A 127 -3.63 -10.39 -11.57
CA ASP A 127 -3.02 -9.61 -12.62
C ASP A 127 -2.80 -8.16 -12.16
N ALA A 128 -1.57 -7.86 -11.75
CA ALA A 128 -1.17 -6.54 -11.28
C ALA A 128 -1.17 -5.49 -12.41
N THR A 129 -1.30 -5.88 -13.68
CA THR A 129 -1.27 -4.96 -14.83
C THR A 129 -2.44 -3.98 -14.78
N VAL A 130 -3.67 -4.50 -14.62
CA VAL A 130 -4.90 -3.69 -14.57
C VAL A 130 -4.90 -2.76 -13.34
N ILE A 131 -4.38 -3.24 -12.21
CA ILE A 131 -4.22 -2.41 -11.01
C ILE A 131 -3.18 -1.31 -11.25
N GLY A 132 -2.05 -1.68 -11.85
CA GLY A 132 -0.96 -0.76 -12.17
C GLY A 132 -1.41 0.39 -13.05
N ASP A 133 -2.23 0.14 -14.07
CA ASP A 133 -2.74 1.19 -14.96
C ASP A 133 -3.66 2.17 -14.23
N TYR A 134 -4.54 1.67 -13.36
CA TYR A 134 -5.36 2.51 -12.50
C TYR A 134 -4.49 3.38 -11.57
N VAL A 135 -3.46 2.80 -10.94
CA VAL A 135 -2.53 3.52 -10.07
C VAL A 135 -1.77 4.61 -10.84
N ARG A 136 -1.20 4.28 -12.00
CA ARG A 136 -0.48 5.24 -12.87
C ARG A 136 -1.35 6.42 -13.29
N SER A 137 -2.62 6.16 -13.63
CA SER A 137 -3.56 7.22 -14.02
C SER A 137 -3.82 8.27 -12.92
N ASN A 138 -3.53 7.93 -11.65
CA ASN A 138 -3.73 8.82 -10.50
C ASN A 138 -2.44 9.56 -10.04
N LEU A 139 -1.30 9.35 -10.70
CA LEU A 139 -0.03 10.03 -10.37
C LEU A 139 -0.04 11.53 -10.65
N HIS A 140 -1.00 12.01 -11.43
CA HIS A 140 -1.18 13.44 -11.74
C HIS A 140 -2.55 13.96 -11.26
N ASN A 141 -3.16 13.29 -10.28
CA ASN A 141 -4.43 13.73 -9.73
C ASN A 141 -4.30 15.13 -9.09
N SER A 142 -5.28 16.01 -9.32
CA SER A 142 -5.28 17.37 -8.78
C SER A 142 -5.39 17.42 -7.26
N ASN A 143 -5.91 16.37 -6.64
CA ASN A 143 -5.95 16.22 -5.19
C ASN A 143 -4.63 15.61 -4.69
N PRO A 144 -3.81 16.35 -3.90
CA PRO A 144 -2.52 15.89 -3.41
C PRO A 144 -2.60 14.59 -2.58
N SER A 145 -3.70 14.38 -1.85
CA SER A 145 -3.90 13.16 -1.07
C SER A 145 -4.08 11.93 -1.96
N ILE A 146 -4.77 12.07 -3.10
CA ILE A 146 -4.95 10.97 -4.06
C ILE A 146 -3.62 10.69 -4.75
N GLN A 147 -2.90 11.74 -5.16
CA GLN A 147 -1.60 11.62 -5.79
C GLN A 147 -0.58 10.90 -4.88
N LEU A 148 -0.52 11.25 -3.58
CA LEU A 148 0.34 10.55 -2.61
C LEU A 148 -0.05 9.08 -2.43
N SER A 149 -1.35 8.77 -2.37
CA SER A 149 -1.83 7.39 -2.33
C SER A 149 -1.42 6.60 -3.57
N ALA A 150 -1.45 7.23 -4.76
CA ALA A 150 -1.02 6.60 -6.00
C ALA A 150 0.47 6.29 -6.01
N ILE A 151 1.32 7.22 -5.57
CA ILE A 151 2.77 7.00 -5.44
C ILE A 151 3.05 5.80 -4.53
N ARG A 152 2.43 5.77 -3.34
CA ARG A 152 2.57 4.67 -2.39
C ARG A 152 2.08 3.33 -2.94
N ALA A 153 0.94 3.34 -3.62
CA ALA A 153 0.38 2.14 -4.25
C ALA A 153 1.33 1.61 -5.33
N LEU A 154 1.95 2.50 -6.10
CA LEU A 154 2.89 2.13 -7.17
C LEU A 154 4.11 1.39 -6.63
N GLY A 155 4.63 1.73 -5.44
CA GLY A 155 5.69 0.93 -4.80
C GLY A 155 5.25 -0.51 -4.48
N SER A 156 3.95 -0.76 -4.29
CA SER A 156 3.42 -2.08 -3.97
C SER A 156 3.03 -2.89 -5.22
N VAL A 157 2.39 -2.26 -6.21
CA VAL A 157 1.87 -2.94 -7.42
C VAL A 157 2.75 -2.77 -8.65
N GLY A 158 3.64 -1.78 -8.63
CA GLY A 158 4.49 -1.42 -9.75
C GLY A 158 5.63 -2.41 -9.96
N ASN A 159 6.34 -2.19 -11.06
CA ASN A 159 7.47 -3.01 -11.48
C ASN A 159 8.61 -2.13 -12.03
N GLY A 160 9.64 -2.75 -12.62
CA GLY A 160 10.81 -2.03 -13.14
C GLY A 160 10.51 -0.89 -14.12
N GLN A 161 9.38 -0.93 -14.85
CA GLN A 161 8.99 0.17 -15.76
C GLN A 161 8.60 1.46 -15.02
N ASP A 162 8.29 1.36 -13.73
CA ASP A 162 7.84 2.49 -12.91
C ASP A 162 9.01 3.24 -12.24
N VAL A 163 10.24 2.74 -12.40
CA VAL A 163 11.45 3.31 -11.78
C VAL A 163 11.69 4.76 -12.21
N GLU A 164 11.70 5.03 -13.52
CA GLU A 164 11.96 6.38 -14.04
C GLU A 164 10.87 7.38 -13.59
N THR A 165 9.61 6.92 -13.57
CA THR A 165 8.48 7.74 -13.10
C THR A 165 8.65 8.14 -11.64
N LEU A 166 8.95 7.18 -10.76
CA LEU A 166 9.17 7.47 -9.35
C LEU A 166 10.44 8.28 -9.11
N LEU A 167 11.52 8.04 -9.87
CA LEU A 167 12.74 8.83 -9.82
C LEU A 167 12.48 10.29 -10.18
N GLY A 168 11.68 10.55 -11.22
CA GLY A 168 11.25 11.90 -11.58
C GLY A 168 10.61 12.63 -10.39
N ILE A 169 9.70 11.97 -9.68
CA ILE A 169 9.02 12.53 -8.50
C ILE A 169 10.00 12.78 -7.33
N VAL A 170 11.01 11.91 -7.14
CA VAL A 170 12.07 12.14 -6.16
C VAL A 170 12.85 13.43 -6.50
N LEU A 171 13.20 13.62 -7.77
CA LEU A 171 14.01 14.76 -8.23
C LEU A 171 13.24 16.08 -8.33
N GLU A 172 11.90 16.05 -8.31
CA GLU A 172 11.07 17.25 -8.12
C GLU A 172 11.21 17.84 -6.70
N GLU A 173 11.67 17.05 -5.74
CA GLU A 173 11.93 17.45 -4.34
C GLU A 173 10.73 18.11 -3.64
N ARG A 174 9.50 17.84 -4.09
CA ARG A 174 8.30 18.34 -3.43
C ARG A 174 8.14 17.65 -2.08
N ASN A 175 8.08 18.44 -1.01
CA ASN A 175 7.97 17.95 0.38
C ASN A 175 6.86 16.91 0.54
N GLY A 176 7.18 15.80 1.19
CA GLY A 176 6.30 14.65 1.36
C GLY A 176 6.26 13.75 0.11
N PHE A 177 6.12 14.30 -1.09
CA PHE A 177 6.02 13.50 -2.31
C PHE A 177 7.31 12.76 -2.65
N ALA A 178 8.44 13.46 -2.56
CA ALA A 178 9.75 12.88 -2.87
C ALA A 178 10.11 11.74 -1.91
N GLU A 179 9.81 11.87 -0.62
CA GLU A 179 10.03 10.83 0.38
C GLU A 179 9.17 9.59 0.10
N HIS A 180 7.88 9.78 -0.21
CA HIS A 180 7.00 8.66 -0.56
C HIS A 180 7.44 7.99 -1.87
N ALA A 181 7.94 8.75 -2.85
CA ALA A 181 8.47 8.19 -4.09
C ALA A 181 9.76 7.40 -3.84
N ALA A 182 10.66 7.90 -2.98
CA ALA A 182 11.86 7.19 -2.58
C ALA A 182 11.53 5.89 -1.83
N SER A 183 10.58 5.90 -0.88
CA SER A 183 10.09 4.68 -0.24
C SER A 183 9.44 3.72 -1.25
N SER A 184 8.80 4.25 -2.29
CA SER A 184 8.13 3.42 -3.29
C SER A 184 9.13 2.74 -4.22
N LEU A 185 10.21 3.43 -4.60
CA LEU A 185 11.35 2.84 -5.31
C LEU A 185 11.99 1.72 -4.50
N ASP A 186 12.20 1.95 -3.21
CA ASP A 186 12.69 0.94 -2.26
C ASP A 186 11.80 -0.31 -2.29
N LEU A 187 10.47 -0.13 -2.17
CA LEU A 187 9.48 -1.20 -2.19
C LEU A 187 9.36 -1.96 -3.52
N LEU A 188 9.85 -1.43 -4.65
CA LEU A 188 9.86 -2.18 -5.91
C LEU A 188 10.76 -3.41 -5.85
N HIS A 189 11.77 -3.43 -4.97
CA HIS A 189 12.77 -4.51 -4.84
C HIS A 189 13.46 -4.82 -6.19
N ASP A 190 13.54 -3.83 -7.08
CA ASP A 190 14.16 -3.92 -8.40
C ASP A 190 15.60 -3.37 -8.37
N LYS A 191 16.51 -4.03 -9.11
CA LYS A 191 17.92 -3.60 -9.17
C LYS A 191 18.08 -2.22 -9.80
N GLY A 192 17.25 -1.89 -10.78
CA GLY A 192 17.17 -0.56 -11.38
C GLY A 192 16.70 0.48 -10.39
N ALA A 193 15.68 0.18 -9.58
CA ALA A 193 15.19 1.07 -8.51
C ALA A 193 16.29 1.43 -7.49
N TYR A 194 17.06 0.43 -7.05
CA TYR A 194 18.21 0.67 -6.16
C TYR A 194 19.30 1.53 -6.83
N SER A 195 19.63 1.23 -8.08
CA SER A 195 20.63 2.00 -8.84
C SER A 195 20.19 3.46 -9.07
N ALA A 196 18.89 3.67 -9.27
CA ALA A 196 18.28 4.99 -9.39
C ALA A 196 18.39 5.78 -8.08
N LEU A 197 18.04 5.18 -6.94
CA LEU A 197 18.17 5.81 -5.62
C LEU A 197 19.63 6.19 -5.31
N LYS A 198 20.59 5.31 -5.60
CA LYS A 198 22.03 5.59 -5.42
C LYS A 198 22.50 6.77 -6.27
N SER A 199 21.96 6.90 -7.48
CA SER A 199 22.26 8.02 -8.38
C SER A 199 21.56 9.30 -7.97
N ALA A 200 20.35 9.21 -7.40
CA ALA A 200 19.55 10.36 -6.96
C ALA A 200 20.24 11.16 -5.85
N VAL A 201 21.00 10.51 -4.95
CA VAL A 201 21.77 11.18 -3.88
C VAL A 201 22.67 12.30 -4.42
N LYS A 202 23.22 12.13 -5.63
CA LYS A 202 24.11 13.12 -6.27
C LYS A 202 23.36 14.31 -6.88
N GLN A 203 22.07 14.15 -7.16
CA GLN A 203 21.25 15.12 -7.88
C GLN A 203 20.37 15.94 -6.93
N VAL A 204 19.92 15.32 -5.83
CA VAL A 204 19.06 15.96 -4.84
C VAL A 204 19.78 17.09 -4.10
N LYS A 205 19.11 18.23 -3.95
CA LYS A 205 19.57 19.44 -3.27
C LYS A 205 19.09 19.52 -1.83
N ARG A 206 17.85 19.08 -1.53
CA ARG A 206 17.30 19.07 -0.15
C ARG A 206 18.07 18.10 0.73
N ASP A 207 18.70 18.63 1.78
CA ASP A 207 19.60 17.85 2.65
C ASP A 207 18.86 16.75 3.44
N ASP A 208 17.63 17.02 3.88
CA ASP A 208 16.79 16.05 4.58
C ASP A 208 16.41 14.86 3.68
N LEU A 209 16.05 15.13 2.42
CA LEU A 209 15.76 14.10 1.42
C LEU A 209 17.01 13.31 1.04
N LYS A 210 18.13 14.00 0.85
CA LYS A 210 19.43 13.36 0.58
C LYS A 210 19.80 12.40 1.70
N LYS A 211 19.65 12.82 2.96
CA LYS A 211 19.87 11.98 4.13
C LYS A 211 18.91 10.78 4.12
N TYR A 212 17.63 11.02 3.88
CA TYR A 212 16.61 9.97 3.82
C TYR A 212 16.93 8.88 2.77
N ILE A 213 17.31 9.28 1.54
CA ILE A 213 17.71 8.35 0.48
C ILE A 213 19.02 7.62 0.82
N THR A 214 19.95 8.31 1.49
CA THR A 214 21.21 7.70 1.94
C THR A 214 20.96 6.60 2.98
N GLU A 215 20.08 6.84 3.95
CA GLU A 215 19.68 5.82 4.95
C GLU A 215 19.06 4.58 4.28
N ILE A 216 18.26 4.75 3.22
CA ILE A 216 17.75 3.63 2.42
C ILE A 216 18.92 2.87 1.75
N ASN A 217 19.85 3.56 1.12
CA ASN A 217 20.97 2.92 0.41
C ASN A 217 21.93 2.17 1.33
N GLU A 218 22.22 2.72 2.52
CA GLU A 218 23.10 2.12 3.53
C GLU A 218 22.58 0.78 4.07
N TYR A 219 21.25 0.61 4.12
CA TYR A 219 20.61 -0.65 4.46
C TYR A 219 21.01 -1.77 3.47
N TYR A 220 20.96 -1.50 2.17
CA TYR A 220 21.31 -2.48 1.13
C TYR A 220 22.82 -2.70 0.98
N ASP A 221 23.63 -1.67 1.23
CA ASP A 221 25.09 -1.80 1.27
C ASP A 221 25.58 -2.55 2.55
N GLY A 222 24.67 -3.00 3.42
CA GLY A 222 24.95 -3.78 4.62
C GLY A 222 25.60 -2.99 5.76
N SER A 223 25.60 -1.66 5.65
CA SER A 223 26.19 -0.72 6.61
C SER A 223 25.31 -0.53 7.85
N ILE A 224 24.00 -0.77 7.71
CA ILE A 224 23.04 -0.85 8.79
C ILE A 224 22.59 -2.32 8.92
N ARG A 225 23.10 -3.01 9.95
CA ARG A 225 22.57 -4.34 10.33
C ARG A 225 21.33 -4.15 11.19
N LEU A 226 20.24 -4.82 10.84
CA LEU A 226 19.13 -4.99 11.79
C LEU A 226 19.70 -5.64 13.06
N PRO A 227 19.27 -5.23 14.27
CA PRO A 227 19.47 -6.09 15.44
C PRO A 227 18.91 -7.46 15.07
N GLU A 228 19.58 -8.55 15.45
CA GLU A 228 19.09 -9.91 15.31
C GLU A 228 17.77 -10.07 16.09
N GLY A 229 16.68 -9.56 15.52
CA GLY A 229 15.32 -9.84 15.91
C GLY A 229 15.02 -11.23 15.40
N GLY A 230 15.10 -12.21 16.30
CA GLY A 230 15.04 -13.64 16.03
C GLY A 230 14.01 -14.02 14.97
N CYS A 231 14.48 -14.20 13.75
CA CYS A 231 13.83 -15.03 12.76
C CYS A 231 14.33 -16.45 13.03
N ILE A 232 13.74 -17.12 14.04
CA ILE A 232 14.04 -18.53 14.29
C ILE A 232 13.48 -19.31 13.10
N SER A 233 14.38 -19.85 12.29
CA SER A 233 13.99 -20.76 11.24
C SER A 233 13.44 -22.03 11.90
N ASN A 234 12.18 -22.37 11.64
CA ASN A 234 11.62 -23.67 12.06
C ASN A 234 12.20 -24.85 11.26
N LYS A 235 13.36 -24.67 10.61
CA LYS A 235 14.12 -25.77 9.99
C LYS A 235 15.06 -26.46 10.97
N ASP A 236 15.31 -25.89 12.15
CA ASP A 236 16.26 -26.45 13.12
C ASP A 236 15.60 -27.34 14.20
N SER A 237 14.29 -27.59 14.14
CA SER A 237 13.56 -28.41 15.14
C SER A 237 13.24 -29.84 14.70
N LYS A 238 13.81 -30.33 13.59
CA LYS A 238 13.65 -31.74 13.17
C LYS A 238 14.87 -32.64 13.35
N ASP A 239 16.01 -32.12 13.78
CA ASP A 239 17.20 -32.93 14.04
C ASP A 239 17.72 -32.68 15.46
N SER A 240 17.02 -33.21 16.47
CA SER A 240 17.62 -33.52 17.78
C SER A 240 16.76 -34.56 18.51
N PHE A 241 17.19 -35.82 18.36
CA PHE A 241 16.94 -37.03 19.18
C PHE A 241 15.68 -37.13 20.06
#